data_AF-A0A374AH46-F1
#
_entry.id   AF-A0A374AH46-F1
#
_cell.length_a   1.000
_cell.length_b   1.000
_cell.length_c   1.000
_cell.angle_alpha   90.00
_cell.angle_beta   90.00
_cell.angle_gamma   90.00
#
_symmetry.space_group_name_H-M   'P 1'
#
loop_
_entity.id
_entity.type
_entity.pdbx_description
1 polymer ?
#
loop_
_entity_poly.entity_id
_entity_poly.type
_entity_poly.pdbx_seq_one_letter_code
_entity_poly.pdbx_strand_id
1 'polypeptide(L)' 'MEKIKIKHVGFDSWDREVFQTQKGTYVVDISLDYSHQNMRLCTKNNNEFDGEPDTALKTDAFEIVDDFEAEQ' A
#
# COMPACT_ATOMS: atom_id res chain seq x y z
N MET A 1 -4.45 16.09 -9.48
CA MET A 1 -4.84 14.68 -9.30
C MET A 1 -4.96 14.44 -7.81
N GLU A 2 -6.02 13.79 -7.38
CA GLU A 2 -6.21 13.42 -5.98
C GLU A 2 -5.26 12.26 -5.67
N LYS A 3 -4.51 12.36 -4.57
CA LYS A 3 -3.60 11.29 -4.12
C LYS A 3 -4.37 10.28 -3.28
N ILE A 4 -4.07 9.01 -3.45
CA ILE A 4 -4.60 7.94 -2.64
C ILE A 4 -3.79 7.89 -1.34
N LYS A 5 -4.45 8.17 -0.21
CA LYS A 5 -3.85 8.02 1.12
C LYS A 5 -3.68 6.55 1.46
N ILE A 6 -2.48 6.17 1.85
CA ILE A 6 -2.13 4.82 2.29
C ILE A 6 -1.43 4.90 3.65
N LYS A 7 -1.71 3.95 4.53
CA LYS A 7 -1.12 3.86 5.86
C LYS A 7 -0.24 2.63 5.92
N HIS A 8 1.01 2.77 6.37
CA HIS A 8 1.87 1.61 6.60
C HIS A 8 1.29 0.77 7.75
N VAL A 9 1.11 -0.53 7.52
CA VAL A 9 0.50 -1.45 8.49
C VAL A 9 1.44 -2.56 8.96
N GLY A 10 2.58 -2.75 8.29
CA GLY A 10 3.61 -3.71 8.68
C GLY A 10 4.31 -4.34 7.49
N PHE A 11 5.07 -5.40 7.77
CA PHE A 11 5.77 -6.19 6.77
C PHE A 11 5.10 -7.56 6.62
N ASP A 12 4.93 -8.03 5.39
CA ASP A 12 4.47 -9.40 5.16
C ASP A 12 5.58 -10.44 5.38
N SER A 13 5.23 -11.73 5.28
CA SER A 13 6.17 -12.85 5.44
C SER A 13 7.35 -12.86 4.45
N TRP A 14 7.38 -11.98 3.44
CA TRP A 14 8.48 -11.82 2.48
C TRP A 14 9.27 -10.52 2.70
N ASP A 15 9.14 -9.92 3.90
CA ASP A 15 9.81 -8.69 4.30
C ASP A 15 9.46 -7.48 3.41
N ARG A 16 8.24 -7.44 2.85
CA ARG A 16 7.78 -6.31 2.03
C ARG A 16 6.84 -5.40 2.82
N GLU A 17 6.97 -4.10 2.62
CA GLU A 17 6.07 -3.12 3.23
C GLU A 17 4.64 -3.29 2.69
N VAL A 18 3.71 -3.47 3.63
CA VAL A 18 2.29 -3.53 3.39
C VAL A 18 1.67 -2.23 3.88
N PHE A 19 0.83 -1.66 3.03
CA PHE A 19 0.00 -0.51 3.33
C PHE A 19 -1.46 -0.88 3.26
N GLN A 20 -2.31 -0.10 3.92
CA GLN A 20 -3.75 -0.15 3.78
C GLN A 20 -4.24 1.17 3.20
N THR A 21 -5.23 1.12 2.31
CA THR A 21 -5.92 2.33 1.84
C THR A 21 -7.00 2.74 2.84
N GLN A 22 -7.51 3.98 2.75
CA GLN A 22 -8.63 4.44 3.58
C GLN A 22 -9.89 3.56 3.47
N LYS A 23 -10.02 2.77 2.39
CA LYS A 23 -11.15 1.84 2.16
C LYS A 23 -10.92 0.45 2.77
N GLY A 24 -9.80 0.21 3.45
CA GLY A 24 -9.46 -1.09 4.05
C GLY A 24 -8.82 -2.08 3.08
N THR A 25 -8.44 -1.66 1.87
CA THR A 25 -7.72 -2.52 0.91
C THR A 25 -6.24 -2.57 1.23
N TYR A 26 -5.68 -3.77 1.37
CA TYR A 26 -4.25 -3.98 1.49
C TYR A 26 -3.55 -3.88 0.15
N VAL A 27 -2.43 -3.17 0.16
CA VAL A 27 -1.54 -3.00 -0.96
C VAL A 27 -0.11 -3.26 -0.49
N VAL A 28 0.74 -3.80 -1.35
CA VAL A 28 2.13 -4.14 -1.02
C VAL A 28 3.06 -3.48 -2.00
N ASP A 29 4.16 -2.93 -1.50
CA ASP A 29 5.23 -2.45 -2.37
C ASP A 29 6.12 -3.62 -2.81
N ILE A 30 6.16 -3.86 -4.13
CA ILE A 30 7.02 -4.89 -4.75
C ILE A 30 8.28 -4.30 -5.37
N SER A 31 8.55 -3.00 -5.17
CA SER A 31 9.73 -2.31 -5.72
C SER A 31 11.04 -2.80 -5.11
N LEU A 32 11.00 -3.39 -3.90
CA LEU A 32 12.16 -3.71 -3.05
C LEU A 32 13.04 -2.48 -2.75
N ASP A 33 12.53 -1.27 -3.03
CA ASP A 33 13.20 0.02 -2.86
C ASP A 33 12.51 0.80 -1.73
N TYR A 34 13.07 0.68 -0.53
CA TYR A 34 12.58 1.35 0.68
C TYR A 34 12.78 2.88 0.67
N SER A 35 13.29 3.48 -0.42
CA SER A 35 13.37 4.93 -0.56
C SER A 35 12.03 5.58 -0.94
N HIS A 36 11.02 4.76 -1.28
CA HIS A 36 9.69 5.16 -1.75
C HIS A 36 9.68 6.07 -3.00
N GLN A 37 10.83 6.21 -3.69
CA GLN A 37 10.92 7.03 -4.91
C GLN A 37 10.27 6.36 -6.12
N ASN A 38 10.23 5.02 -6.13
CA ASN A 38 9.70 4.20 -7.22
C ASN A 38 8.78 3.09 -6.70
N MET A 39 7.88 3.44 -5.78
CA MET A 39 6.94 2.48 -5.21
C MET A 39 6.14 1.78 -6.32
N ARG A 40 6.05 0.46 -6.24
CA ARG A 40 5.25 -0.37 -7.13
C ARG A 40 4.21 -1.08 -6.30
N LEU A 41 3.08 -0.42 -6.10
CA LEU A 41 2.01 -0.97 -5.29
C LEU A 41 1.15 -1.96 -6.07
N CYS A 42 0.93 -3.14 -5.49
CA CYS A 42 -0.04 -4.12 -5.94
C CYS A 42 -1.09 -4.36 -4.86
N THR A 43 -2.33 -4.66 -5.22
CA THR A 43 -3.31 -5.21 -4.27
C THR A 43 -2.84 -6.57 -3.75
N LYS A 44 -3.33 -6.94 -2.56
CA LYS A 44 -3.17 -8.31 -2.05
C LYS A 44 -4.28 -9.23 -2.56
N ASN A 45 -3.92 -10.44 -2.96
CA ASN A 45 -4.88 -11.48 -3.31
C ASN A 45 -5.83 -11.73 -2.13
N ASN A 46 -7.14 -11.84 -2.41
CA ASN A 46 -8.21 -11.94 -1.41
C ASN A 46 -8.23 -10.83 -0.33
N ASN A 47 -7.49 -9.73 -0.53
CA ASN A 47 -7.28 -8.71 0.50
C ASN A 47 -6.72 -9.28 1.83
N GLU A 48 -5.84 -10.28 1.75
CA GLU A 48 -5.18 -10.87 2.91
C GLU A 48 -3.81 -10.22 3.16
N PHE A 49 -3.44 -10.00 4.42
CA PHE A 49 -2.18 -9.35 4.79
C PHE A 49 -0.94 -10.09 4.25
N ASP A 50 -0.90 -11.41 4.39
CA ASP A 50 0.14 -12.28 3.83
C ASP A 50 -0.20 -12.81 2.43
N GLY A 51 -1.23 -12.25 1.78
CA GLY A 51 -1.61 -12.64 0.42
C GLY A 51 -0.50 -12.36 -0.59
N GLU A 52 -0.52 -13.10 -1.69
CA GLU A 52 0.34 -12.81 -2.84
C GLU A 52 -0.03 -11.45 -3.47
N PRO A 53 0.91 -10.74 -4.11
CA PRO A 53 0.58 -9.57 -4.91
C PRO A 53 -0.32 -9.99 -6.09
N ASP A 54 -1.42 -9.27 -6.27
CA ASP A 54 -2.46 -9.58 -7.27
C ASP A 54 -2.47 -8.56 -8.42
N THR A 55 -3.06 -7.39 -8.21
CA THR A 55 -3.27 -6.39 -9.26
C THR A 55 -2.41 -5.15 -9.04
N ALA A 56 -1.55 -4.82 -10.01
CA ALA A 56 -0.75 -3.60 -9.97
C ALA A 56 -1.62 -2.33 -10.05
N LEU A 57 -1.39 -1.38 -9.15
CA LEU A 57 -2.03 -0.07 -9.19
C LEU A 57 -1.36 0.76 -10.29
N LYS A 58 -2.17 1.31 -11.21
CA LYS A 58 -1.71 2.04 -12.39
C LYS A 58 -1.51 3.55 -12.13
N THR A 59 -1.21 3.93 -10.90
CA THR A 59 -1.05 5.34 -10.52
C THR A 59 0.15 5.48 -9.59
N ASP A 60 0.88 6.59 -9.71
CA ASP A 60 1.98 6.95 -8.81
C ASP A 60 1.53 8.00 -7.77
N ALA A 61 0.24 8.34 -7.75
CA ALA A 61 -0.32 9.36 -6.88
C ALA A 61 -0.69 8.78 -5.52
N PHE A 62 0.30 8.34 -4.75
CA PHE A 62 0.11 7.89 -3.36
C PHE A 62 0.64 8.91 -2.36
N GLU A 63 0.06 8.89 -1.17
CA GLU A 63 0.53 9.65 -0.03
C GLU A 63 0.53 8.72 1.18
N ILE A 64 1.72 8.45 1.72
CA ILE A 64 1.85 7.69 2.95
C ILE A 64 1.46 8.61 4.11
N VAL A 65 0.48 8.19 4.91
CA VAL A 65 -0.01 8.92 6.08
C VAL A 65 0.15 8.07 7.35
N ASP A 66 0.39 8.72 8.48
CA ASP A 66 0.48 8.04 9.79
C ASP A 66 -0.89 7.54 10.26
N ASP A 67 -1.95 8.30 9.97
CA ASP A 67 -3.32 7.89 10.20
C ASP A 67 -4.26 8.44 9.13
N PHE A 68 -5.42 7.80 8.97
CA PHE A 68 -6.49 8.42 8.20
C PHE A 68 -7.13 9.47 9.09
N GLU A 69 -6.82 10.74 8.84
CA GLU A 69 -7.52 11.85 9.46
C GLU A 69 -9.03 11.55 9.47
N ALA A 70 -9.62 11.54 10.66
CA ALA A 70 -11.06 11.41 10.78
C ALA A 70 -11.64 12.70 10.19
N GLU A 71 -12.22 12.61 8.98
CA GLU A 71 -13.08 13.67 8.46
C GLU A 71 -14.17 13.91 9.52
N GLN A 72 -14.04 15.05 10.24
CA GLN A 72 -15.02 15.57 11.21
C GLN A 72 -16.27 16.05 10.48
#